data_AF-A0A533WY03-F1
#
_entry.id   AF-A0A533WY03-F1
#
_cell.length_a   1.000
_cell.length_b   1.000
_cell.length_c   1.000
_cell.angle_alpha   90.00
_cell.angle_beta   90.00
_cell.angle_gamma   90.00
#
_symmetry.space_group_name_H-M   'P 1'
#
loop_
_entity.id
_entity.type
_entity.pdbx_description
1 polymer ?
#
loop_
_entity_poly.entity_id
_entity_poly.type
_entity_poly.pdbx_seq_one_letter_code
_entity_poly.pdbx_strand_id
1 'polypeptide(L)'
;MAAGIAHVLSTGDSADDAIRYSREMMRISVGKNSYFRIPVLNFEGTPVGVDIRKVLETGISQVCAVGIAHNKPGVGLIGFGMVRVPMACYQNSYEAFNKKYKG
;
A
#
# COMPACT_ATOMS: atom_id res chain seq x y z
N MET A 1 5.24 2.46 -4.89
CA MET A 1 4.98 2.34 -6.33
C MET A 1 5.88 3.23 -7.18
N ALA A 2 6.14 4.47 -6.78
CA ALA A 2 6.93 5.44 -7.55
C ALA A 2 8.35 4.98 -7.92
N ALA A 3 8.96 4.05 -7.18
CA ALA A 3 10.24 3.45 -7.55
C ALA A 3 10.16 2.52 -8.78
N GLY A 4 8.96 2.01 -9.12
CA GLY A 4 8.71 1.09 -10.22
C GLY A 4 7.63 1.63 -11.18
N ILE A 5 7.73 2.90 -11.59
CA ILE A 5 6.73 3.56 -12.44
C ILE A 5 6.42 2.76 -13.72
N ALA A 6 7.38 2.08 -14.32
CA ALA A 6 7.13 1.28 -15.53
C ALA A 6 6.03 0.20 -15.35
N HIS A 7 5.81 -0.28 -14.12
CA HIS A 7 4.79 -1.29 -13.81
C HIS A 7 3.35 -0.79 -14.01
N VAL A 8 3.12 0.53 -14.03
CA VAL A 8 1.75 1.08 -14.19
C VAL A 8 1.11 0.69 -15.53
N LEU A 9 1.93 0.42 -16.55
CA LEU A 9 1.47 -0.10 -17.85
C LEU A 9 0.77 -1.46 -17.72
N SER A 10 1.16 -2.27 -16.73
CA SER A 10 0.57 -3.57 -16.47
C SER A 10 -0.68 -3.50 -15.61
N THR A 11 -0.87 -2.43 -14.85
CA THR A 11 -2.02 -2.24 -13.94
C THR A 11 -3.10 -1.30 -14.49
N GLY A 12 -2.81 -0.61 -15.60
CA GLY A 12 -3.71 0.37 -16.20
C GLY A 12 -3.72 1.73 -15.50
N ASP A 13 -2.72 2.00 -14.64
CA ASP A 13 -2.55 3.28 -13.96
C ASP A 13 -1.62 4.21 -14.75
N SER A 14 -1.56 5.48 -14.35
CA SER A 14 -0.59 6.47 -14.83
C SER A 14 0.64 6.59 -13.93
N ALA A 15 1.70 7.23 -14.43
CA ALA A 15 2.88 7.55 -13.64
C ALA A 15 2.53 8.47 -12.44
N ASP A 16 1.60 9.40 -12.63
CA ASP A 16 1.10 10.28 -11.57
C ASP A 16 0.35 9.51 -10.49
N ASP A 17 -0.40 8.47 -10.86
CA ASP A 17 -1.04 7.58 -9.89
C ASP A 17 0.01 6.88 -9.02
N ALA A 18 1.12 6.37 -9.60
CA ALA A 18 2.19 5.74 -8.83
C ALA A 18 2.85 6.70 -7.82
N ILE A 19 3.01 7.97 -8.19
CA ILE A 19 3.49 9.03 -7.29
C ILE A 19 2.48 9.29 -6.19
N ARG A 20 1.20 9.50 -6.54
CA ARG A 20 0.10 9.73 -5.60
C ARG A 20 -0.01 8.61 -4.58
N TYR A 21 -0.07 7.36 -5.03
CA TYR A 21 -0.15 6.21 -4.14
C TYR A 21 1.04 6.13 -3.20
N SER A 22 2.26 6.44 -3.67
CA SER A 22 3.44 6.40 -2.80
C SER A 22 3.37 7.48 -1.71
N ARG A 23 2.86 8.67 -2.03
CA ARG A 23 2.62 9.74 -1.04
C ARG A 23 1.48 9.39 -0.08
N GLU A 24 0.40 8.77 -0.55
CA GLU A 24 -0.67 8.22 0.31
C GLU A 24 -0.09 7.22 1.34
N MET A 25 0.75 6.28 0.89
CA MET A 25 1.37 5.30 1.78
C MET A 25 2.29 5.97 2.81
N MET A 26 2.98 7.05 2.46
CA MET A 26 3.78 7.83 3.42
C MET A 26 2.91 8.46 4.52
N ARG A 27 1.68 8.88 4.23
CA ARG A 27 0.77 9.47 5.24
C ARG A 27 0.33 8.46 6.30
N ILE A 28 0.13 7.20 5.90
CA ILE A 28 -0.32 6.14 6.81
C ILE A 28 0.83 5.32 7.41
N SER A 29 2.09 5.67 7.13
CA SER A 29 3.25 4.95 7.64
C SER A 29 3.84 5.58 8.90
N VAL A 30 4.50 4.79 9.73
CA VAL A 30 5.20 5.25 10.94
C VAL A 30 6.40 6.13 10.57
N GLY A 31 7.13 5.77 9.50
CA GLY A 31 8.29 6.54 9.05
C GLY A 31 8.71 6.21 7.62
N LYS A 32 9.92 6.66 7.27
CA LYS A 32 10.56 6.43 5.97
C LYS A 32 11.89 5.69 6.17
N ASN A 33 12.22 4.78 5.24
CA ASN A 33 13.48 4.03 5.28
C ASN A 33 14.65 4.92 4.80
N SER A 34 15.78 4.92 5.52
CA SER A 34 16.96 5.71 5.15
C SER A 34 17.80 5.11 4.02
N TYR A 35 17.72 3.80 3.80
CA TYR A 35 18.49 3.04 2.82
C TYR A 35 17.73 2.83 1.52
N PHE A 36 16.45 2.46 1.60
CA PHE A 36 15.61 2.28 0.41
C PHE A 36 14.97 3.60 0.04
N ARG A 37 15.49 4.25 -1.02
CA ARG A 37 15.07 5.57 -1.47
C ARG A 37 14.42 5.53 -2.85
N ILE A 38 13.52 6.47 -3.11
CA ILE A 38 12.74 6.58 -4.35
C ILE A 38 13.30 7.74 -5.19
N PRO A 39 14.04 7.50 -6.29
CA PRO A 39 14.71 8.57 -7.03
C PRO A 39 13.78 9.66 -7.56
N VAL A 40 12.64 9.29 -8.15
CA VAL A 40 11.65 10.24 -8.71
C VAL A 40 10.99 11.13 -7.65
N LEU A 41 11.09 10.76 -6.37
CA LEU A 41 10.64 11.58 -5.24
C LEU A 41 11.83 12.25 -4.56
N ASN A 42 12.82 12.72 -5.34
CA ASN A 42 14.03 13.35 -4.83
C ASN A 42 14.76 12.50 -3.77
N PHE A 43 14.84 11.19 -4.01
CA PHE A 43 15.44 10.22 -3.08
C PHE A 43 14.81 10.20 -1.68
N GLU A 44 13.54 10.57 -1.55
CA GLU A 44 12.79 10.32 -0.32
C GLU A 44 12.77 8.82 0.02
N GLY A 45 12.86 8.51 1.32
CA GLY A 45 12.81 7.13 1.82
C GLY A 45 11.47 6.45 1.57
N THR A 46 11.49 5.13 1.35
CA THR A 46 10.26 4.34 1.19
C THR A 46 9.43 4.34 2.48
N PRO A 47 8.09 4.36 2.40
CA PRO A 47 7.23 4.27 3.57
C PRO A 47 7.42 2.95 4.34
N VAL A 48 7.50 3.00 5.67
CA VAL A 48 7.71 1.83 6.55
C VAL A 48 6.70 1.80 7.68
N GLY A 49 6.10 0.61 7.88
CA GLY A 49 5.19 0.29 8.97
C GLY A 49 3.84 0.99 8.84
N VAL A 50 2.82 0.30 8.34
CA VAL A 50 1.46 0.87 8.27
C VAL A 50 0.90 1.02 9.68
N ASP A 51 0.53 2.24 10.07
CA ASP A 51 -0.08 2.53 11.38
C ASP A 51 -1.61 2.48 11.26
N ILE A 52 -2.21 1.52 11.96
CA ILE A 52 -3.66 1.30 11.96
C ILE A 52 -4.45 2.53 12.42
N ARG A 53 -3.88 3.37 13.30
CA ARG A 53 -4.54 4.59 13.79
C ARG A 53 -4.56 5.66 12.71
N LYS A 54 -3.43 5.85 12.01
CA LYS A 54 -3.32 6.80 10.90
C LYS A 54 -4.23 6.39 9.74
N VAL A 55 -4.35 5.10 9.46
CA VAL A 55 -5.29 4.58 8.45
C VAL A 55 -6.73 5.00 8.78
N LEU A 56 -7.17 4.77 10.02
CA LEU A 56 -8.53 5.11 10.46
C LEU A 56 -8.75 6.63 10.53
N GLU A 57 -7.76 7.40 10.97
CA GLU A 57 -7.82 8.87 11.04
C GLU A 57 -7.90 9.52 9.65
N THR A 58 -7.07 9.05 8.71
CA THR A 58 -6.97 9.65 7.37
C THR A 58 -8.01 9.11 6.38
N GLY A 59 -8.64 7.97 6.68
CA GLY A 59 -9.50 7.24 5.73
C GLY A 59 -8.75 6.58 4.57
N ILE A 60 -7.40 6.60 4.57
CA ILE A 60 -6.58 6.03 3.49
C ILE A 60 -6.26 4.58 3.84
N SER A 61 -6.76 3.63 3.05
CA SER A 61 -6.35 2.23 3.15
C SER A 61 -5.11 1.93 2.32
N GLN A 62 -4.33 0.94 2.75
CA GLN A 62 -3.15 0.49 2.02
C GLN A 62 -3.52 0.02 0.62
N VAL A 63 -2.71 0.43 -0.35
CA VAL A 63 -2.84 0.03 -1.75
C VAL A 63 -1.69 -0.90 -2.13
N CYS A 64 -2.03 -2.00 -2.80
CA CYS A 64 -1.11 -3.06 -3.19
C CYS A 64 -1.21 -3.31 -4.69
N ALA A 65 -0.06 -3.39 -5.37
CA ALA A 65 0.02 -3.97 -6.70
C ALA A 65 0.02 -5.50 -6.55
N VAL A 66 -0.88 -6.18 -7.25
CA VAL A 66 -1.04 -7.64 -7.16
C VAL A 66 -1.04 -8.28 -8.54
N GLY A 67 -0.55 -9.52 -8.60
CA GLY A 67 -0.82 -10.41 -9.72
C GLY A 67 -2.20 -11.04 -9.54
N ILE A 68 -2.99 -11.06 -10.61
CA ILE A 68 -4.31 -11.68 -10.66
C ILE A 68 -4.10 -13.11 -11.16
N ALA A 69 -4.34 -14.08 -10.29
CA ALA A 69 -4.30 -15.49 -10.65
C ALA A 69 -5.65 -15.97 -11.19
N HIS A 70 -5.60 -16.91 -12.14
CA HIS A 70 -6.79 -17.58 -12.63
C HIS A 70 -7.43 -18.45 -11.52
N ASN A 71 -8.76 -18.55 -11.53
CA ASN A 71 -9.49 -19.31 -10.50
C ASN A 71 -9.29 -20.84 -10.59
N LYS A 72 -9.08 -21.36 -11.80
CA LYS A 72 -8.76 -22.78 -12.03
C LYS A 72 -7.30 -23.07 -11.67
N PRO A 73 -7.04 -24.10 -10.84
CA PRO A 73 -5.68 -24.55 -10.55
C PRO A 73 -4.88 -24.88 -11.81
N GLY A 74 -3.60 -24.57 -11.81
CA GLY A 74 -2.66 -24.90 -12.89
C GLY A 74 -2.60 -23.92 -14.06
N VAL A 75 -3.50 -22.93 -14.15
CA VAL A 75 -3.46 -21.91 -15.22
C VAL A 75 -2.46 -20.79 -14.92
N GLY A 76 -2.39 -20.33 -13.67
CA GLY A 76 -1.41 -19.34 -13.22
C GLY A 76 -1.87 -17.88 -13.35
N LEU A 77 -0.91 -16.98 -13.56
CA LEU A 77 -1.10 -15.53 -13.61
C LEU A 77 -1.80 -15.09 -14.90
N ILE A 78 -2.84 -14.27 -14.79
CA ILE A 78 -3.65 -13.78 -15.92
C ILE A 78 -3.71 -12.26 -16.03
N GLY A 79 -3.08 -11.54 -15.11
CA GLY A 79 -3.01 -10.08 -15.19
C GLY A 79 -2.39 -9.46 -13.94
N PHE A 80 -2.37 -8.13 -13.90
CA PHE A 80 -1.96 -7.35 -12.74
C PHE A 80 -3.03 -6.31 -12.43
N GLY A 81 -3.11 -5.89 -11.17
CA GLY A 81 -4.05 -4.86 -10.77
C GLY A 81 -3.69 -4.21 -9.47
N MET A 82 -4.41 -3.13 -9.17
CA MET A 82 -4.33 -2.41 -7.92
C MET A 82 -5.50 -2.81 -7.02
N VAL A 83 -5.18 -3.18 -5.79
CA VAL A 83 -6.18 -3.50 -4.77
C VAL A 83 -5.95 -2.66 -3.53
N ARG A 84 -7.04 -2.30 -2.85
CA ARG A 84 -6.98 -1.67 -1.53
C ARG A 84 -7.38 -2.68 -0.47
N VAL A 85 -6.64 -2.69 0.63
CA VAL A 85 -6.98 -3.50 1.80
C VAL A 85 -8.33 -3.00 2.36
N PRO A 86 -9.30 -3.89 2.64
CA PRO A 86 -10.60 -3.48 3.16
C PRO A 86 -10.49 -2.71 4.47
N MET A 87 -11.25 -1.63 4.62
CA MET A 87 -11.21 -0.80 5.83
C MET A 87 -11.57 -1.58 7.10
N ALA A 88 -12.46 -2.57 6.97
CA ALA A 88 -12.85 -3.47 8.05
C ALA A 88 -11.64 -4.20 8.68
N CYS A 89 -10.60 -4.53 7.91
CA CYS A 89 -9.39 -5.15 8.45
C CYS A 89 -8.69 -4.25 9.48
N TYR A 90 -8.65 -2.94 9.23
CA TYR A 90 -8.04 -1.96 10.13
C TYR A 90 -8.92 -1.68 11.34
N GLN A 91 -10.24 -1.59 11.16
CA GLN A 91 -11.21 -1.42 12.24
C GLN A 91 -11.11 -2.59 13.24
N ASN A 92 -11.17 -3.83 12.74
CA ASN A 92 -11.05 -5.03 13.56
C ASN A 92 -9.68 -5.10 14.28
N SER A 93 -8.60 -4.71 13.59
CA SER A 93 -7.26 -4.67 14.19
C SER A 93 -7.16 -3.65 15.32
N TYR A 94 -7.78 -2.48 15.15
CA TYR A 94 -7.80 -1.43 16.17
C TYR A 94 -8.63 -1.82 17.39
N GLU A 95 -9.78 -2.48 17.20
CA GLU A 95 -10.56 -3.04 18.29
C GLU A 95 -9.77 -4.08 19.10
N ALA A 96 -9.07 -5.00 18.41
CA ALA A 96 -8.23 -6.00 19.05
C ALA A 96 -7.04 -5.36 19.79
N PHE A 97 -6.40 -4.36 19.20
CA PHE A 97 -5.32 -3.59 19.82
C PHE A 97 -5.79 -2.91 21.12
N ASN A 98 -6.95 -2.25 21.10
CA ASN A 98 -7.53 -1.63 22.29
C ASN A 98 -7.82 -2.67 23.38
N LYS A 99 -8.45 -3.81 23.06
CA LYS A 99 -8.73 -4.86 24.06
C LYS A 99 -7.47 -5.41 24.75
N LYS A 100 -6.34 -5.45 24.03
CA LYS A 100 -5.07 -5.98 24.55
C LYS A 100 -4.29 -4.96 25.39
N TYR A 101 -4.28 -3.69 24.98
CA TYR A 101 -3.38 -2.67 25.55
C TYR A 101 -4.09 -1.57 26.33
N LYS A 102 -5.42 -1.49 26.26
CA LYS A 102 -6.22 -0.72 27.21
C LYS A 102 -6.76 -1.70 28.27
N GLY A 103 -5.96 -1.87 29.32
CA GLY A 103 -6.45 -2.02 30.69
C GLY A 103 -6.48 -0.64 31.33
#